data_AF-A0A7W1UFN7-F1
#
_entry.id   AF-A0A7W1UFN7-F1
#
_cell.length_a   1.000
_cell.length_b   1.000
_cell.length_c   1.000
_cell.angle_alpha   90.00
_cell.angle_beta   90.00
_cell.angle_gamma   90.00
#
_symmetry.space_group_name_H-M   'P 1'
#
loop_
_entity.id
_entity.type
_entity.pdbx_description
1 polymer ?
#
loop_
_entity_poly.entity_id
_entity_poly.type
_entity_poly.pdbx_seq_one_letter_code
_entity_poly.pdbx_strand_id
1 'polypeptide(L)' 'MLKCFGCTENVVYLLFQEAFPHMKEQITIPLRAVQIGEDHGHYTRDPDAPPQWRLRLRVNQNRPEGF' A
#
# COMPACT_ATOMS: atom_id res chain seq x y z
N MET A 1 3.08 10.40 1.33
CA MET A 1 2.08 10.23 0.26
C MET A 1 2.59 9.20 -0.73
N LEU A 2 1.82 8.15 -0.99
CA LEU A 2 2.15 7.13 -1.99
C LEU A 2 1.56 7.54 -3.35
N LYS A 3 2.35 7.50 -4.42
CA LYS A 3 1.92 7.84 -5.78
C LYS A 3 2.30 6.73 -6.76
N CYS A 4 1.35 6.24 -7.55
CA CYS A 4 1.65 5.39 -8.70
C CYS A 4 2.08 6.26 -9.89
N PHE A 5 3.20 5.92 -10.53
CA PHE A 5 3.69 6.66 -11.69
C PHE A 5 3.92 5.79 -12.92
N GLY A 6 3.75 4.48 -12.81
CA GLY A 6 3.82 3.55 -13.93
C GLY A 6 3.28 2.18 -13.57
N CYS A 7 2.74 1.48 -14.56
CA CYS A 7 2.24 0.13 -14.44
C CYS A 7 2.50 -0.62 -15.74
N THR A 8 2.93 -1.87 -15.64
CA THR A 8 3.04 -2.83 -16.73
C THR A 8 2.15 -4.03 -16.41
N GLU A 9 2.05 -4.99 -17.32
CA GLU A 9 1.27 -6.22 -17.12
C GLU A 9 1.67 -7.02 -15.88
N ASN A 10 2.93 -6.87 -15.41
CA ASN A 10 3.49 -7.71 -14.35
C ASN A 10 3.94 -6.93 -13.11
N VAL A 11 4.06 -5.60 -13.20
CA VAL A 11 4.75 -4.78 -12.20
C VAL A 11 4.13 -3.39 -12.10
N VAL A 12 4.01 -2.87 -10.88
CA VAL A 12 3.63 -1.48 -10.59
C VAL A 12 4.82 -0.72 -10.01
N TYR A 13 5.00 0.52 -10.45
CA TYR A 13 5.99 1.46 -9.95
C TYR A 13 5.33 2.52 -9.08
N LEU A 14 5.75 2.57 -7.82
CA LEU A 14 5.24 3.46 -6.79
C LEU A 14 6.36 4.39 -6.30
N LEU A 15 5.99 5.61 -5.98
CA LEU A 15 6.82 6.59 -5.30
C LEU A 15 6.23 6.84 -3.92
N PHE A 16 6.99 6.54 -2.88
CA PHE A 16 6.68 6.91 -1.52
C PHE A 16 7.41 8.20 -1.19
N GLN A 17 6.64 9.27 -1.03
CA GLN A 17 7.17 10.57 -0.61
C GLN A 17 6.83 10.76 0.86
N GLU A 18 7.83 10.73 1.73
CA GLU A 18 7.62 11.03 3.15
C GLU A 18 7.36 12.51 3.39
N ALA A 19 7.00 12.87 4.63
CA ALA A 19 6.89 14.27 5.03
C ALA A 19 8.22 15.04 4.87
N PHE A 20 9.34 14.31 4.86
CA PHE A 20 10.67 14.86 4.64
C PHE A 20 11.01 14.88 3.14
N PRO A 21 11.26 16.06 2.53
CA PRO A 21 11.42 16.19 1.08
C PRO A 21 12.58 15.40 0.46
N HIS A 22 13.60 15.09 1.27
CA HIS A 22 14.78 14.31 0.86
C HIS A 22 14.56 12.80 0.96
N MET A 23 13.50 12.33 1.63
CA MET A 23 13.14 10.92 1.73
C MET A 23 12.10 10.60 0.66
N LYS A 24 12.61 10.17 -0.49
CA LYS A 24 11.83 9.66 -1.61
C LYS A 24 12.27 8.24 -1.90
N GLU A 25 11.34 7.30 -1.78
CA GLU A 25 11.61 5.90 -2.07
C GLU A 25 10.82 5.48 -3.30
N GLN A 26 11.52 4.88 -4.26
CA GLN A 26 10.90 4.26 -5.42
C GLN A 26 10.74 2.76 -5.15
N ILE A 27 9.49 2.30 -5.15
CA ILE A 27 9.12 0.92 -4.85
C ILE A 27 8.60 0.27 -6.14
N THR A 28 9.16 -0.89 -6.47
CA THR A 28 8.74 -1.70 -7.62
C THR A 28 8.10 -2.98 -7.10
N ILE A 29 6.83 -3.21 -7.44
CA ILE A 29 6.07 -4.32 -6.87
C ILE A 29 5.59 -5.24 -8.00
N PRO A 30 6.02 -6.50 -8.02
CA PRO A 30 5.50 -7.47 -8.97
C PRO A 30 4.06 -7.83 -8.58
N LEU A 31 3.12 -7.71 -9.53
CA LEU A 31 1.69 -7.95 -9.31
C LEU A 31 1.40 -9.38 -8.81
N ARG A 32 2.21 -10.36 -9.24
CA ARG A 32 2.14 -11.74 -8.73
C ARG A 32 2.38 -11.89 -7.23
N ALA A 33 3.03 -10.91 -6.58
CA ALA A 33 3.27 -10.89 -5.15
C ALA A 33 2.23 -10.07 -4.37
N VAL A 34 1.24 -9.52 -5.07
CA VAL A 34 0.14 -8.74 -4.49
C VAL A 34 -1.05 -9.65 -4.27
N GLN A 35 -1.55 -9.66 -3.05
CA GLN A 35 -2.82 -10.29 -2.69
C GLN A 35 -3.86 -9.20 -2.47
N ILE A 36 -5.04 -9.40 -3.06
CA ILE A 36 -6.21 -8.55 -2.85
C ILE A 36 -7.04 -9.19 -1.76
N GLY A 37 -7.37 -8.44 -0.72
CA GLY A 37 -8.28 -8.87 0.33
C GLY A 37 -9.27 -7.75 0.66
N GLU A 38 -10.33 -8.12 1.36
CA GLU A 38 -11.26 -7.13 1.89
C GLU A 38 -10.79 -6.69 3.29
N ASP A 39 -10.79 -5.38 3.52
CA ASP A 39 -10.58 -4.83 4.85
C ASP A 39 -11.93 -4.62 5.54
N HIS A 40 -12.34 -5.62 6.32
CA HIS A 40 -13.54 -5.56 7.16
C HIS A 40 -13.25 -4.88 8.51
N GLY A 41 -11.98 -4.60 8.80
CA GLY A 41 -11.49 -4.44 10.17
C GLY A 41 -11.09 -3.02 10.55
N HIS A 42 -11.58 -1.98 9.86
CA HIS A 42 -11.33 -0.65 10.38
C HIS A 42 -12.15 -0.46 11.66
N TYR A 43 -11.46 -0.46 12.81
CA TYR A 43 -11.98 0.11 14.04
C TYR A 43 -12.19 1.60 13.77
N THR A 44 -13.39 1.97 13.36
CA THR A 44 -13.76 3.37 13.36
C THR A 44 -13.91 3.78 14.82
N ARG A 45 -13.13 4.77 15.27
CA ARG A 45 -13.30 5.32 16.64
C ARG A 45 -14.69 5.92 16.86
N ASP A 46 -15.39 6.21 15.77
CA ASP A 46 -16.78 6.63 15.72
C ASP A 46 -17.68 5.39 15.52
N PRO A 47 -18.46 4.98 16.53
CA PRO A 47 -19.35 3.83 16.45
C PRO A 47 -20.57 4.06 15.53
N ASP A 48 -20.88 5.31 15.17
CA ASP A 48 -22.03 5.66 14.31
C ASP A 48 -21.66 5.72 12.82
N ALA A 49 -20.36 5.65 12.49
CA ALA A 49 -19.90 5.67 11.12
C ALA A 49 -20.19 4.33 10.41
N PRO A 50 -20.72 4.35 9.17
CA PRO A 50 -21.05 3.14 8.45
C PRO A 50 -19.78 2.30 8.19
N PRO A 51 -19.85 0.96 8.29
CA PRO A 51 -18.73 0.10 7.97
C PRO A 51 -18.28 0.34 6.53
N GLN A 52 -17.04 0.80 6.37
CA GLN A 52 -16.48 1.08 5.06
C GLN A 52 -15.76 -0.16 4.54
N TRP A 53 -16.32 -0.81 3.52
CA TRP A 53 -15.61 -1.86 2.80
C TRP A 53 -14.50 -1.23 1.96
N ARG A 54 -13.25 -1.58 2.26
CA ARG A 54 -12.10 -1.13 1.48
C ARG A 54 -11.37 -2.35 0.92
N LEU A 55 -10.88 -2.20 -0.30
CA LEU A 55 -9.96 -3.17 -0.88
C LEU A 55 -8.58 -2.97 -0.27
N ARG A 56 -8.05 -4.01 0.36
CA ARG A 56 -6.69 -4.06 0.90
C ARG A 56 -5.78 -4.74 -0.10
N LEU A 57 -4.69 -4.06 -0.44
CA LEU A 57 -3.59 -4.66 -1.18
C LEU A 57 -2.50 -5.07 -0.18
N ARG A 58 -2.20 -6.36 -0.12
CA ARG A 58 -1.10 -6.89 0.68
C ARG A 58 0.03 -7.30 -0.24
N VAL A 59 1.22 -6.77 0.01
CA VAL A 59 2.42 -7.10 -0.75
C VAL A 59 3.22 -8.07 0.12
N ASN A 60 3.30 -9.32 -0.29
CA ASN A 60 4.05 -10.34 0.44
C ASN A 60 5.53 -10.23 0.07
N GLN A 61 6.20 -9.22 0.62
CA GLN A 61 7.65 -9.12 0.62
C GLN A 61 8.16 -9.36 2.04
N ASN A 62 9.35 -9.96 2.15
CA ASN A 62 10.07 -9.97 3.42
C ASN A 62 10.26 -8.50 3.82
N ARG A 63 9.70 -8.11 4.97
CA ARG A 63 10.02 -6.83 5.59
C ARG A 63 11.56 -6.77 5.64
N PRO A 64 12.21 -5.74 5.07
CA PRO A 64 13.65 -5.60 5.28
C PRO A 64 13.89 -5.55 6.79
N GLU A 65 14.62 -6.54 7.30
CA GLU A 65 14.96 -6.63 8.70
C GLU A 65 15.95 -5.51 9.02
N GLY A 66 15.47 -4.47 9.68
CA GLY A 66 16.30 -3.51 10.41
C GLY A 66 16.99 -2.43 9.56
N PHE A 67 16.64 -1.18 9.84
CA PHE A 67 17.62 -0.16 10.17
C PHE A 67 17.32 0.32 11.59
#